data_AF-A0A1E3V3S1-F1
#
_entry.id   AF-A0A1E3V3S1-F1
#
_cell.length_a   1.000
_cell.length_b   1.000
_cell.length_c   1.000
_cell.angle_alpha   90.00
_cell.angle_beta   90.00
_cell.angle_gamma   90.00
#
_symmetry.space_group_name_H-M   'P 1'
#
loop_
_entity.id
_entity.type
_entity.pdbx_description
1 polymer ?
#
loop_
_entity_poly.entity_id
_entity_poly.type
_entity_poly.pdbx_seq_one_letter_code
_entity_poly.pdbx_strand_id
1 'polypeptide(L)'
;MKPEQPATPIPPKNAGMGRLPPAVQWFVLAALSMVFAVVLEAIGIPAGLLMGPMAAGAIVGMNGGTIRLPRQFFFCVQFILAMMIAASMRPDLFATFSGNWPLFLTVILSVIGVSTLSGWTITRMRILPGTTAIWGSSAGAASTMLLMADAYGADVRLVAFMQYLRVVFVASAAAVVAHLWVSDAEAGHATALFAPIAALPFLATLAVGVVGGLLGRVLRVPAGAFLVPFAIGSALNVTGALTIALPQWLLALSFALLGWNIGLGFTRTIVAHARRAFLPTVVSILVLMGFSALLALLLIRAVGIDPLTAYLATSPGGLDSIAVIAASSNVDLPFVMALQTARLLIITLIGPVLARFVADRA
;
A
#
# COMPACT_ATOMS: atom_id res chain seq x y z
N MET A 1 55.07 -17.97 -16.45
CA MET A 1 53.61 -18.21 -16.51
C MET A 1 52.92 -17.00 -15.90
N LYS A 2 52.18 -16.21 -16.69
CA LYS A 2 51.37 -15.09 -16.17
C LYS A 2 50.12 -15.68 -15.48
N PRO A 3 49.71 -15.17 -14.31
CA PRO A 3 48.48 -15.62 -13.65
C PRO A 3 47.27 -15.23 -14.50
N GLU A 4 46.38 -16.20 -14.75
CA GLU A 4 45.11 -16.00 -15.43
C GLU A 4 44.25 -14.98 -14.65
N GLN A 5 43.82 -13.93 -15.35
CA GLN A 5 42.82 -13.01 -14.83
C GLN A 5 41.48 -13.76 -14.69
N PRO A 6 40.77 -13.65 -13.55
CA PRO A 6 39.44 -14.23 -13.43
C PRO A 6 38.53 -13.58 -14.47
N ALA A 7 37.92 -14.42 -15.32
CA ALA A 7 37.00 -13.99 -16.36
C ALA A 7 35.93 -13.06 -15.77
N THR A 8 35.86 -11.82 -16.28
CA THR A 8 34.78 -10.89 -15.97
C THR A 8 33.44 -11.58 -16.27
N PRO A 9 32.52 -11.70 -15.30
CA PRO A 9 31.23 -12.33 -15.55
C PRO A 9 30.50 -11.50 -16.61
N ILE A 10 30.21 -12.13 -17.74
CA ILE A 10 29.42 -11.54 -18.83
C ILE A 10 28.10 -11.07 -18.23
N PRO A 11 27.72 -9.77 -18.32
CA PRO A 11 26.43 -9.32 -17.83
C PRO A 11 25.35 -10.14 -18.54
N PRO A 12 24.35 -10.68 -17.82
CA PRO A 12 23.35 -11.55 -18.42
C PRO A 12 22.73 -10.82 -19.61
N LYS A 13 22.80 -11.43 -20.81
CA LYS A 13 22.12 -10.90 -22.00
C LYS A 13 20.67 -10.63 -21.62
N ASN A 14 20.27 -9.36 -21.60
CA ASN A 14 18.89 -8.97 -21.35
C ASN A 14 17.99 -9.81 -22.29
N ALA A 15 17.13 -10.64 -21.72
CA ALA A 15 16.16 -11.44 -22.46
C ALA A 15 14.77 -10.79 -22.30
N GLY A 16 13.95 -10.82 -23.36
CA GLY A 16 12.61 -10.22 -23.34
C GLY A 16 12.63 -8.69 -23.42
N MET A 17 11.80 -8.03 -22.62
CA MET A 17 11.62 -6.57 -22.64
C MET A 17 12.86 -5.77 -22.23
N GLY A 18 13.82 -6.39 -21.53
CA GLY A 18 15.08 -5.74 -21.16
C GLY A 18 15.99 -5.37 -22.34
N ARG A 19 15.66 -5.82 -23.57
CA ARG A 19 16.35 -5.40 -24.81
C ARG A 19 15.82 -4.08 -25.36
N LEU A 20 14.59 -3.73 -25.03
CA LEU A 20 13.95 -2.52 -25.53
C LEU A 20 14.49 -1.30 -24.79
N PRO A 21 14.62 -0.14 -25.47
CA PRO A 21 15.01 1.09 -24.81
C PRO A 21 13.98 1.48 -23.73
N PRO A 22 14.40 2.16 -22.64
CA PRO A 22 13.51 2.49 -21.53
C PRO A 22 12.23 3.24 -21.94
N ALA A 23 12.31 4.10 -22.96
CA ALA A 23 11.15 4.83 -23.48
C ALA A 23 10.05 3.89 -24.02
N VAL A 24 10.45 2.82 -24.73
CA VAL A 24 9.51 1.82 -25.26
C VAL A 24 8.92 0.99 -24.12
N GLN A 25 9.71 0.66 -23.10
CA GLN A 25 9.20 -0.03 -21.92
C GLN A 25 8.12 0.79 -21.19
N TRP A 26 8.33 2.12 -21.05
CA TRP A 26 7.33 3.03 -20.49
C TRP A 26 6.06 3.12 -21.35
N PHE A 27 6.22 3.18 -22.68
CA PHE A 27 5.08 3.18 -23.60
C PHE A 27 4.25 1.89 -23.49
N VAL A 28 4.93 0.72 -23.51
CA VAL A 28 4.26 -0.58 -23.34
C VAL A 28 3.57 -0.67 -21.98
N LEU A 29 4.23 -0.21 -20.90
CA LEU A 29 3.63 -0.16 -19.57
C LEU A 29 2.36 0.68 -19.57
N ALA A 30 2.40 1.90 -20.11
CA ALA A 30 1.25 2.80 -20.15
C ALA A 30 0.10 2.23 -21.01
N ALA A 31 0.41 1.68 -22.18
CA ALA A 31 -0.58 1.06 -23.06
C ALA A 31 -1.27 -0.14 -22.40
N LEU A 32 -0.50 -1.07 -21.81
CA LEU A 32 -1.07 -2.21 -21.08
C LEU A 32 -1.88 -1.75 -19.87
N SER A 33 -1.42 -0.73 -19.16
CA SER A 33 -2.14 -0.17 -18.01
C SER A 33 -3.50 0.38 -18.40
N MET A 34 -3.57 1.11 -19.52
CA MET A 34 -4.82 1.65 -20.05
C MET A 34 -5.78 0.53 -20.47
N VAL A 35 -5.28 -0.50 -21.17
CA VAL A 35 -6.10 -1.66 -21.56
C VAL A 35 -6.67 -2.36 -20.32
N PHE A 36 -5.84 -2.69 -19.32
CA PHE A 36 -6.35 -3.35 -18.12
C PHE A 36 -7.28 -2.46 -17.30
N ALA A 37 -7.00 -1.16 -17.19
CA ALA A 37 -7.88 -0.23 -16.48
C ALA A 37 -9.27 -0.17 -17.12
N VAL A 38 -9.34 -0.02 -18.45
CA VAL A 38 -10.61 0.01 -19.21
C VAL A 38 -11.36 -1.32 -19.07
N VAL A 39 -10.66 -2.45 -19.16
CA VAL A 39 -11.30 -3.77 -18.99
C VAL A 39 -11.86 -3.94 -17.58
N LEU A 40 -11.11 -3.55 -16.54
CA LEU A 40 -11.57 -3.65 -15.16
C LEU A 40 -12.73 -2.71 -14.85
N GLU A 41 -12.70 -1.50 -15.41
CA GLU A 41 -13.79 -0.53 -15.31
C GLU A 41 -15.05 -1.02 -16.04
N ALA A 42 -14.90 -1.64 -17.20
CA ALA A 42 -16.02 -2.26 -17.92
C ALA A 42 -16.65 -3.45 -17.17
N ILE A 43 -15.88 -4.15 -16.36
CA ILE A 43 -16.37 -5.24 -15.47
C ILE A 43 -16.97 -4.66 -14.18
N GLY A 44 -16.89 -3.34 -13.93
CA GLY A 44 -17.42 -2.72 -12.72
C GLY A 44 -16.56 -2.99 -11.48
N ILE A 45 -15.29 -3.35 -11.65
CA ILE A 45 -14.39 -3.62 -10.52
C ILE A 45 -13.85 -2.28 -9.97
N PRO A 46 -14.12 -1.96 -8.69
CA PRO A 46 -13.56 -0.76 -8.07
C PRO A 46 -12.04 -0.86 -7.97
N ALA A 47 -11.37 0.29 -8.04
CA ALA A 47 -9.91 0.41 -8.11
C ALA A 47 -9.25 -0.10 -9.42
N GLY A 48 -9.96 -0.13 -10.55
CA GLY A 48 -9.39 -0.45 -11.87
C GLY A 48 -8.15 0.40 -12.22
N LEU A 49 -8.16 1.68 -11.83
CA LEU A 49 -7.05 2.63 -12.00
C LEU A 49 -5.79 2.30 -11.16
N LEU A 50 -5.91 1.45 -10.15
CA LEU A 50 -4.78 0.93 -9.38
C LEU A 50 -4.36 -0.46 -9.90
N MET A 51 -5.35 -1.36 -10.05
CA MET A 51 -5.11 -2.77 -10.37
C MET A 51 -4.62 -2.97 -11.80
N GLY A 52 -5.14 -2.21 -12.77
CA GLY A 52 -4.68 -2.30 -14.15
C GLY A 52 -3.20 -1.94 -14.30
N PRO A 53 -2.76 -0.76 -13.82
CA PRO A 53 -1.34 -0.40 -13.74
C PRO A 53 -0.49 -1.39 -12.94
N MET A 54 -1.01 -1.95 -11.85
CA MET A 54 -0.32 -2.99 -11.07
C MET A 54 -0.09 -4.27 -11.86
N ALA A 55 -1.10 -4.77 -12.57
CA ALA A 55 -1.01 -5.95 -13.42
C ALA A 55 -0.05 -5.71 -14.60
N ALA A 56 -0.17 -4.56 -15.26
CA ALA A 56 0.75 -4.16 -16.33
C ALA A 56 2.21 -4.10 -15.84
N GLY A 57 2.44 -3.49 -14.67
CA GLY A 57 3.75 -3.43 -14.04
C GLY A 57 4.32 -4.81 -13.73
N ALA A 58 3.51 -5.73 -13.21
CA ALA A 58 3.94 -7.10 -12.92
C ALA A 58 4.31 -7.86 -14.20
N ILE A 59 3.51 -7.73 -15.27
CA ILE A 59 3.80 -8.34 -16.58
C ILE A 59 5.10 -7.79 -17.15
N VAL A 60 5.31 -6.47 -17.08
CA VAL A 60 6.54 -5.83 -17.56
C VAL A 60 7.76 -6.25 -16.74
N GLY A 61 7.65 -6.25 -15.40
CA GLY A 61 8.72 -6.64 -14.50
C GLY A 61 9.11 -8.12 -14.62
N MET A 62 8.13 -9.03 -14.76
CA MET A 62 8.37 -10.46 -14.93
C MET A 62 9.00 -10.81 -16.29
N ASN A 63 8.73 -10.01 -17.33
CA ASN A 63 9.30 -10.17 -18.67
C ASN A 63 10.66 -9.46 -18.85
N GLY A 64 11.31 -9.07 -17.75
CA GLY A 64 12.67 -8.52 -17.76
C GLY A 64 12.74 -6.99 -17.92
N GLY A 65 11.64 -6.27 -17.67
CA GLY A 65 11.62 -4.80 -17.67
C GLY A 65 12.60 -4.21 -16.65
N THR A 66 13.40 -3.26 -17.11
CA THR A 66 14.43 -2.57 -16.31
C THR A 66 13.94 -1.27 -15.70
N ILE A 67 12.79 -0.77 -16.15
CA ILE A 67 12.17 0.45 -15.61
C ILE A 67 11.71 0.28 -14.16
N ARG A 68 11.93 1.33 -13.36
CA ARG A 68 11.44 1.44 -11.98
C ARG A 68 10.90 2.84 -11.81
N LEU A 69 9.88 2.98 -10.95
CA LEU A 69 9.35 4.29 -10.62
C LEU A 69 10.37 5.09 -9.80
N PRO A 70 10.79 6.28 -10.24
CA PRO A 70 11.64 7.16 -9.45
C PRO A 70 11.07 7.46 -8.05
N ARG A 71 11.94 7.54 -7.05
CA ARG A 71 11.57 7.84 -5.65
C ARG A 71 10.83 9.17 -5.49
N GLN A 72 11.04 10.12 -6.39
CA GLN A 72 10.38 11.42 -6.40
C GLN A 72 8.89 11.29 -6.76
N PHE A 73 8.54 10.49 -7.77
CA PHE A 73 7.14 10.27 -8.12
C PHE A 73 6.41 9.50 -7.03
N PHE A 74 7.04 8.49 -6.43
CA PHE A 74 6.43 7.77 -5.32
C PHE A 74 6.18 8.68 -4.10
N PHE A 75 7.07 9.64 -3.85
CA PHE A 75 6.84 10.67 -2.85
C PHE A 75 5.65 11.57 -3.16
N CYS A 76 5.47 11.95 -4.44
CA CYS A 76 4.29 12.68 -4.87
C CYS A 76 3.01 11.90 -4.61
N VAL A 77 3.00 10.61 -4.95
CA VAL A 77 1.87 9.72 -4.64
C VAL A 77 1.54 9.76 -3.15
N GLN A 78 2.54 9.61 -2.26
CA GLN A 78 2.31 9.55 -0.81
C GLN A 78 1.65 10.81 -0.26
N PHE A 79 2.14 12.01 -0.59
CA PHE A 79 1.52 13.22 -0.06
C PHE A 79 0.18 13.54 -0.73
N ILE A 80 -0.03 13.17 -2.00
CA ILE A 80 -1.33 13.37 -2.68
C ILE A 80 -2.39 12.51 -2.02
N LEU A 81 -2.09 11.23 -1.76
CA LEU A 81 -2.99 10.33 -1.03
C LEU A 81 -3.25 10.82 0.40
N ALA A 82 -2.23 11.35 1.06
CA ALA A 82 -2.38 11.94 2.38
C ALA A 82 -3.35 13.14 2.39
N MET A 83 -3.20 14.06 1.43
CA MET A 83 -4.09 15.22 1.29
C MET A 83 -5.51 14.81 0.90
N MET A 84 -5.67 13.78 0.05
CA MET A 84 -6.97 13.21 -0.31
C MET A 84 -7.73 12.72 0.92
N ILE A 85 -7.04 12.05 1.84
CA ILE A 85 -7.65 11.54 3.07
C ILE A 85 -7.87 12.67 4.08
N ALA A 86 -6.95 13.62 4.16
CA ALA A 86 -7.13 14.80 4.98
C ALA A 86 -8.39 15.60 4.58
N ALA A 87 -8.75 15.61 3.29
CA ALA A 87 -9.94 16.28 2.79
C ALA A 87 -11.26 15.66 3.27
N SER A 88 -11.25 14.39 3.66
CA SER A 88 -12.44 13.68 4.13
C SER A 88 -12.57 13.67 5.65
N MET A 89 -11.58 14.18 6.39
CA MET A 89 -11.60 14.19 7.86
C MET A 89 -12.72 15.08 8.42
N ARG A 90 -13.53 14.50 9.32
CA ARG A 90 -14.64 15.19 9.99
C ARG A 90 -14.43 15.24 11.51
N PRO A 91 -14.88 16.30 12.19
CA PRO A 91 -14.82 16.40 13.66
C PRO A 91 -15.54 15.25 14.37
N ASP A 92 -16.67 14.78 13.83
CA ASP A 92 -17.52 13.74 14.41
C ASP A 92 -16.77 12.41 14.65
N LEU A 93 -15.75 12.12 13.84
CA LEU A 93 -14.94 10.91 13.94
C LEU A 93 -14.16 10.86 15.25
N PHE A 94 -13.69 12.00 15.77
CA PHE A 94 -12.97 12.05 17.03
C PHE A 94 -13.85 11.58 18.19
N ALA A 95 -15.14 11.95 18.18
CA ALA A 95 -16.10 11.48 19.18
C ALA A 95 -16.30 9.96 19.08
N THR A 96 -16.54 9.41 17.88
CA THR A 96 -16.69 7.96 17.66
C THR A 96 -15.45 7.17 18.09
N PHE A 97 -14.25 7.69 17.83
CA PHE A 97 -12.99 7.09 18.26
C PHE A 97 -12.78 7.13 19.77
N SER A 98 -13.08 8.25 20.42
CA SER A 98 -12.98 8.35 21.88
C SER A 98 -13.97 7.44 22.62
N GLY A 99 -15.16 7.20 22.07
CA GLY A 99 -16.15 6.30 22.67
C GLY A 99 -15.80 4.82 22.56
N ASN A 100 -15.14 4.42 21.46
CA ASN A 100 -14.86 3.02 21.12
C ASN A 100 -13.35 2.67 21.16
N TRP A 101 -12.51 3.51 21.77
CA TRP A 101 -11.06 3.33 21.78
C TRP A 101 -10.59 1.95 22.26
N PRO A 102 -11.19 1.28 23.27
CA PRO A 102 -10.73 -0.04 23.71
C PRO A 102 -10.98 -1.10 22.64
N LEU A 103 -12.10 -1.00 21.93
CA LEU A 103 -12.46 -1.92 20.85
C LEU A 103 -11.48 -1.76 19.68
N PHE A 104 -11.22 -0.52 19.25
CA PHE A 104 -10.27 -0.26 18.17
C PHE A 104 -8.85 -0.68 18.52
N LEU A 105 -8.41 -0.43 19.75
CA LEU A 105 -7.11 -0.89 20.23
C LEU A 105 -7.04 -2.43 20.25
N THR A 106 -8.10 -3.11 20.69
CA THR A 106 -8.19 -4.58 20.67
C THR A 106 -8.10 -5.13 19.25
N VAL A 107 -8.81 -4.53 18.29
CA VAL A 107 -8.75 -4.90 16.87
C VAL A 107 -7.33 -4.72 16.33
N ILE A 108 -6.70 -3.56 16.58
CA ILE A 108 -5.34 -3.26 16.13
C ILE A 108 -4.32 -4.25 16.71
N LEU A 109 -4.37 -4.48 18.02
CA LEU A 109 -3.46 -5.40 18.70
C LEU A 109 -3.68 -6.85 18.25
N SER A 110 -4.92 -7.23 17.95
CA SER A 110 -5.24 -8.55 17.40
C SER A 110 -4.62 -8.76 16.02
N VAL A 111 -4.74 -7.77 15.12
CA VAL A 111 -4.10 -7.83 13.79
C VAL A 111 -2.58 -7.89 13.90
N ILE A 112 -1.98 -7.06 14.77
CA ILE A 112 -0.54 -7.07 15.03
C ILE A 112 -0.11 -8.43 15.58
N GLY A 113 -0.84 -8.98 16.56
CA GLY A 113 -0.58 -10.28 17.16
C GLY A 113 -0.61 -11.41 16.14
N VAL A 114 -1.64 -11.49 15.29
CA VAL A 114 -1.75 -12.52 14.25
C VAL A 114 -0.68 -12.35 13.17
N SER A 115 -0.36 -11.13 12.76
CA SER A 115 0.71 -10.86 11.80
C SER A 115 2.11 -11.21 12.32
N THR A 116 2.33 -11.05 13.63
CA THR A 116 3.57 -11.45 14.31
C THR A 116 3.62 -12.97 14.45
N LEU A 117 2.50 -13.60 14.84
CA LEU A 117 2.39 -15.05 14.95
C LEU A 117 2.64 -15.73 13.60
N SER A 118 2.15 -15.18 12.49
CA SER A 118 2.40 -15.74 11.18
C SER A 118 3.88 -15.64 10.78
N GLY A 119 4.54 -14.51 11.06
CA GLY A 119 5.98 -14.34 10.88
C GLY A 119 6.80 -15.30 11.73
N TRP A 120 6.42 -15.49 12.99
CA TRP A 120 7.05 -16.45 13.91
C TRP A 120 6.88 -17.89 13.43
N THR A 121 5.69 -18.28 12.98
CA THR A 121 5.42 -19.63 12.44
C THR A 121 6.27 -19.93 11.21
N ILE A 122 6.35 -18.98 10.26
CA ILE A 122 7.21 -19.10 9.06
C ILE A 122 8.69 -19.27 9.45
N THR A 123 9.14 -18.52 10.47
CA THR A 123 10.50 -18.61 11.00
C THR A 123 10.75 -19.99 11.61
N ARG A 124 9.84 -20.48 12.45
CA ARG A 124 9.93 -21.77 13.13
C ARG A 124 9.93 -22.95 12.16
N MET A 125 9.22 -22.83 11.05
CA MET A 125 9.23 -23.81 9.96
C MET A 125 10.55 -23.79 9.14
N ARG A 126 11.53 -22.94 9.50
CA ARG A 126 12.85 -22.78 8.84
C ARG A 126 12.75 -22.43 7.35
N ILE A 127 11.67 -21.76 6.95
CA ILE A 127 11.41 -21.38 5.56
C ILE A 127 12.15 -20.08 5.22
N LEU A 128 12.15 -19.13 6.15
CA LEU A 128 12.72 -17.79 6.00
C LEU A 128 13.50 -17.39 7.27
N PRO A 129 14.53 -16.53 7.16
CA PRO A 129 15.19 -15.92 8.31
C PRO A 129 14.19 -15.13 9.17
N GLY A 130 14.38 -15.14 10.49
CA GLY A 130 13.41 -14.58 11.44
C GLY A 130 13.08 -13.11 11.22
N THR A 131 14.08 -12.26 11.03
CA THR A 131 13.87 -10.83 10.78
C THR A 131 13.12 -10.57 9.47
N THR A 132 13.46 -11.27 8.38
CA THR A 132 12.77 -11.19 7.09
C THR A 132 11.30 -11.61 7.19
N ALA A 133 11.02 -12.71 7.90
CA ALA A 133 9.66 -13.23 8.04
C ALA A 133 8.75 -12.25 8.80
N ILE A 134 9.23 -11.63 9.87
CA ILE A 134 8.45 -10.68 10.69
C ILE A 134 8.19 -9.38 9.92
N TRP A 135 9.22 -8.78 9.33
CA TRP A 135 9.06 -7.55 8.55
C TRP A 135 8.20 -7.79 7.30
N GLY A 136 8.32 -8.98 6.69
CA GLY A 136 7.51 -9.41 5.55
C GLY A 136 6.07 -9.77 5.88
N SER A 137 5.77 -10.24 7.10
CA SER A 137 4.40 -10.57 7.54
C SER A 137 3.69 -9.42 8.27
N SER A 138 4.44 -8.45 8.78
CA SER A 138 3.94 -7.30 9.54
C SER A 138 3.00 -6.41 8.73
N ALA A 139 1.86 -6.04 9.32
CA ALA A 139 0.81 -5.22 8.71
C ALA A 139 1.09 -3.71 8.88
N GLY A 140 1.89 -3.11 7.98
CA GLY A 140 2.13 -1.68 7.95
C GLY A 140 2.49 -1.12 6.58
N ALA A 141 2.98 0.12 6.53
CA ALA A 141 3.33 0.80 5.30
C ALA A 141 4.59 0.17 4.68
N ALA A 142 4.50 -0.16 3.38
CA ALA A 142 5.55 -0.89 2.66
C ALA A 142 6.92 -0.22 2.79
N SER A 143 6.97 1.09 2.59
CA SER A 143 8.21 1.87 2.70
C SER A 143 8.84 1.81 4.09
N THR A 144 8.03 1.81 5.16
CA THR A 144 8.54 1.77 6.54
C THR A 144 9.08 0.39 6.88
N MET A 145 8.35 -0.66 6.52
CA MET A 145 8.77 -2.03 6.77
C MET A 145 10.04 -2.39 5.98
N LEU A 146 10.21 -1.84 4.78
CA LEU A 146 11.45 -2.03 4.00
C LEU A 146 12.63 -1.30 4.62
N LEU A 147 12.42 -0.07 5.10
CA LEU A 147 13.46 0.68 5.80
C LEU A 147 13.90 -0.04 7.08
N MET A 148 12.95 -0.55 7.85
CA MET A 148 13.25 -1.32 9.06
C MET A 148 13.92 -2.65 8.72
N ALA A 149 13.44 -3.38 7.70
CA ALA A 149 14.09 -4.59 7.23
C ALA A 149 15.58 -4.35 6.89
N ASP A 150 15.88 -3.27 6.17
CA ASP A 150 17.25 -2.87 5.83
C ASP A 150 18.09 -2.57 7.08
N ALA A 151 17.54 -1.77 8.02
CA ALA A 151 18.20 -1.41 9.26
C ALA A 151 18.50 -2.61 10.18
N TYR A 152 17.71 -3.68 10.10
CA TYR A 152 17.88 -4.92 10.87
C TYR A 152 18.53 -6.07 10.05
N GLY A 153 19.14 -5.76 8.89
CA GLY A 153 19.89 -6.72 8.08
C GLY A 153 19.05 -7.84 7.46
N ALA A 154 17.74 -7.64 7.33
CA ALA A 154 16.83 -8.58 6.67
C ALA A 154 16.95 -8.48 5.13
N ASP A 155 16.48 -9.51 4.43
CA ASP A 155 16.43 -9.47 2.96
C ASP A 155 15.30 -8.55 2.49
N VAL A 156 15.65 -7.28 2.24
CA VAL A 156 14.74 -6.21 1.79
C VAL A 156 13.97 -6.61 0.53
N ARG A 157 14.56 -7.42 -0.36
CA ARG A 157 13.92 -7.84 -1.61
C ARG A 157 12.81 -8.85 -1.32
N LEU A 158 13.04 -9.79 -0.43
CA LEU A 158 12.01 -10.74 0.02
C LEU A 158 10.90 -10.03 0.79
N VAL A 159 11.24 -9.10 1.69
CA VAL A 159 10.23 -8.29 2.40
C VAL A 159 9.38 -7.47 1.43
N ALA A 160 9.99 -6.86 0.40
CA ALA A 160 9.25 -6.11 -0.62
C ALA A 160 8.28 -7.01 -1.38
N PHE A 161 8.75 -8.18 -1.80
CA PHE A 161 7.93 -9.16 -2.46
C PHE A 161 6.73 -9.58 -1.60
N MET A 162 6.95 -9.91 -0.33
CA MET A 162 5.88 -10.33 0.58
C MET A 162 4.83 -9.22 0.77
N GLN A 163 5.26 -7.97 0.90
CA GLN A 163 4.35 -6.83 1.06
C GLN A 163 3.58 -6.50 -0.22
N TYR A 164 4.23 -6.50 -1.37
CA TYR A 164 3.56 -6.29 -2.65
C TYR A 164 2.58 -7.43 -2.96
N LEU A 165 2.96 -8.68 -2.68
CA LEU A 165 2.07 -9.82 -2.84
C LEU A 165 0.82 -9.67 -1.97
N ARG A 166 1.00 -9.24 -0.71
CA ARG A 166 -0.13 -8.95 0.17
C ARG A 166 -1.03 -7.85 -0.38
N VAL A 167 -0.44 -6.76 -0.89
CA VAL A 167 -1.22 -5.67 -1.50
C VAL A 167 -2.04 -6.18 -2.68
N VAL A 168 -1.47 -7.04 -3.53
CA VAL A 168 -2.20 -7.67 -4.64
C VAL A 168 -3.41 -8.47 -4.11
N PHE A 169 -3.20 -9.36 -3.15
CA PHE A 169 -4.27 -10.20 -2.59
C PHE A 169 -5.36 -9.37 -1.90
N VAL A 170 -4.97 -8.38 -1.09
CA VAL A 170 -5.90 -7.49 -0.39
C VAL A 170 -6.69 -6.64 -1.38
N ALA A 171 -6.03 -6.07 -2.39
CA ALA A 171 -6.69 -5.30 -3.43
C ALA A 171 -7.70 -6.16 -4.18
N SER A 172 -7.29 -7.33 -4.67
CA SER A 172 -8.18 -8.25 -5.37
C SER A 172 -9.36 -8.69 -4.51
N ALA A 173 -9.15 -9.03 -3.24
CA ALA A 173 -10.25 -9.40 -2.36
C ALA A 173 -11.18 -8.24 -2.08
N ALA A 174 -10.67 -7.02 -1.85
CA ALA A 174 -11.51 -5.85 -1.67
C ALA A 174 -12.35 -5.54 -2.92
N ALA A 175 -11.78 -5.68 -4.12
CA ALA A 175 -12.52 -5.60 -5.38
C ALA A 175 -13.65 -6.63 -5.47
N VAL A 176 -13.36 -7.89 -5.14
CA VAL A 176 -14.35 -8.97 -5.15
C VAL A 176 -15.44 -8.71 -4.11
N VAL A 177 -15.08 -8.33 -2.88
CA VAL A 177 -16.02 -7.98 -1.81
C VAL A 177 -16.91 -6.82 -2.28
N ALA A 178 -16.31 -5.75 -2.80
CA ALA A 178 -17.08 -4.62 -3.28
C ALA A 178 -18.01 -4.99 -4.44
N HIS A 179 -17.54 -5.76 -5.44
CA HIS A 179 -18.39 -6.20 -6.55
C HIS A 179 -19.52 -7.16 -6.10
N LEU A 180 -19.31 -7.99 -5.09
CA LEU A 180 -20.34 -8.94 -4.61
C LEU A 180 -21.37 -8.30 -3.67
N TRP A 181 -20.98 -7.29 -2.89
CA TRP A 181 -21.86 -6.62 -1.92
C TRP A 181 -22.49 -5.33 -2.43
N VAL A 182 -21.87 -4.68 -3.40
CA VAL A 182 -22.42 -3.48 -4.05
C VAL A 182 -23.24 -3.93 -5.25
N SER A 183 -24.41 -4.52 -4.98
CA SER A 183 -25.47 -4.63 -5.98
C SER A 183 -26.11 -3.25 -6.11
N ASP A 184 -25.97 -2.62 -7.28
CA ASP A 184 -26.61 -1.34 -7.65
C ASP A 184 -26.15 -0.07 -6.91
N ALA A 185 -24.85 0.12 -6.67
CA ALA A 185 -24.37 1.51 -6.62
C ALA A 185 -24.37 2.03 -8.05
N GLU A 186 -25.23 3.03 -8.33
CA GLU A 186 -25.17 3.82 -9.56
C GLU A 186 -23.71 4.04 -9.93
N ALA A 187 -23.34 3.55 -11.13
CA ALA A 187 -22.03 3.80 -11.71
C ALA A 187 -21.74 5.29 -11.52
N GLY A 188 -20.81 5.58 -10.62
CA GLY A 188 -20.57 6.95 -10.15
C GLY A 188 -20.46 7.84 -11.36
N HIS A 189 -21.37 8.83 -11.43
CA HIS A 189 -21.50 9.77 -12.54
C HIS A 189 -20.12 10.10 -13.09
N ALA A 190 -19.96 10.01 -14.41
CA ALA A 190 -18.77 10.41 -15.15
C ALA A 190 -18.44 11.86 -14.76
N THR A 191 -17.70 12.00 -13.69
CA THR A 191 -17.23 13.26 -13.16
C THR A 191 -16.13 13.65 -14.11
N ALA A 192 -16.28 14.82 -14.73
CA ALA A 192 -15.36 15.25 -15.76
C ALA A 192 -13.93 15.22 -15.17
N LEU A 193 -13.07 14.33 -15.70
CA LEU A 193 -11.66 14.22 -15.31
C LEU A 193 -10.94 15.58 -15.31
N PHE A 194 -11.44 16.51 -16.12
CA PHE A 194 -10.96 17.87 -16.29
C PHE A 194 -12.01 18.92 -15.88
N ALA A 195 -12.63 18.77 -14.71
CA ALA A 195 -13.44 19.83 -14.12
C ALA A 195 -12.58 21.08 -13.85
N PRO A 196 -13.13 22.31 -14.00
CA PRO A 196 -12.41 23.54 -13.72
C PRO A 196 -11.95 23.61 -12.26
N ILE A 197 -10.66 23.85 -12.05
CA ILE A 197 -10.01 23.81 -10.75
C ILE A 197 -9.79 25.24 -10.26
N ALA A 198 -10.20 25.54 -9.02
CA ALA A 198 -9.76 26.75 -8.36
C ALA A 198 -8.25 26.67 -8.08
N ALA A 199 -7.46 27.46 -8.81
CA ALA A 199 -5.99 27.36 -8.79
C ALA A 199 -5.40 27.60 -7.39
N LEU A 200 -5.98 28.51 -6.62
CA LEU A 200 -5.48 28.88 -5.29
C LEU A 200 -5.58 27.73 -4.25
N PRO A 201 -6.77 27.12 -4.00
CA PRO A 201 -6.86 25.99 -3.07
C PRO A 201 -6.09 24.77 -3.56
N PHE A 202 -5.99 24.56 -4.88
CA PHE A 202 -5.17 23.49 -5.46
C PHE A 202 -3.67 23.69 -5.17
N LEU A 203 -3.14 24.88 -5.43
CA LEU A 203 -1.73 25.20 -5.15
C LEU A 203 -1.43 25.17 -3.65
N ALA A 204 -2.35 25.67 -2.82
CA ALA A 204 -2.21 25.60 -1.36
C ALA A 204 -2.19 24.14 -0.86
N THR A 205 -3.07 23.29 -1.40
CA THR A 205 -3.08 21.84 -1.12
C THR A 205 -1.75 21.19 -1.50
N LEU A 206 -1.24 21.49 -2.69
CA LEU A 206 0.03 20.95 -3.18
C LEU A 206 1.21 21.44 -2.33
N ALA A 207 1.21 22.73 -1.96
CA ALA A 207 2.25 23.31 -1.11
C ALA A 207 2.26 22.65 0.28
N VAL A 208 1.11 22.48 0.92
CA VAL A 208 1.00 21.79 2.22
C VAL A 208 1.44 20.34 2.10
N GLY A 209 1.02 19.63 1.05
CA GLY A 209 1.44 18.25 0.78
C GLY A 209 2.95 18.11 0.63
N VAL A 210 3.57 18.95 -0.20
CA VAL A 210 5.03 18.93 -0.46
C VAL A 210 5.80 19.32 0.79
N VAL A 211 5.45 20.43 1.45
CA VAL A 211 6.13 20.90 2.66
C VAL A 211 5.98 19.89 3.79
N GLY A 212 4.77 19.37 4.01
CA GLY A 212 4.51 18.34 5.01
C GLY A 212 5.28 17.06 4.72
N GLY A 213 5.30 16.58 3.48
CA GLY A 213 6.05 15.40 3.09
C GLY A 213 7.57 15.58 3.27
N LEU A 214 8.11 16.75 2.91
CA LEU A 214 9.52 17.09 3.10
C LEU A 214 9.86 17.19 4.59
N LEU A 215 9.00 17.83 5.38
CA LEU A 215 9.14 17.92 6.82
C LEU A 215 9.17 16.51 7.45
N GLY A 216 8.29 15.61 7.02
CA GLY A 216 8.29 14.22 7.47
C GLY A 216 9.60 13.47 7.15
N ARG A 217 10.22 13.76 6.00
CA ARG A 217 11.56 13.23 5.67
C ARG A 217 12.65 13.80 6.57
N VAL A 218 12.63 15.11 6.82
CA VAL A 218 13.63 15.80 7.66
C VAL A 218 13.53 15.32 9.11
N LEU A 219 12.32 15.21 9.64
CA LEU A 219 12.04 14.71 10.98
C LEU A 219 12.28 13.20 11.15
N ARG A 220 12.63 12.49 10.05
CA ARG A 220 12.83 11.03 10.02
C ARG A 220 11.63 10.26 10.58
N VAL A 221 10.43 10.81 10.40
CA VAL A 221 9.19 10.15 10.83
C VAL A 221 8.97 8.94 9.93
N PRO A 222 8.72 7.75 10.51
CA PRO A 222 8.36 6.56 9.73
C PRO A 222 7.11 6.82 8.89
N ALA A 223 7.13 6.50 7.60
CA ALA A 223 6.08 6.92 6.64
C ALA A 223 5.78 8.43 6.65
N GLY A 224 6.76 9.28 7.01
CA GLY A 224 6.56 10.72 7.18
C GLY A 224 6.10 11.45 5.92
N ALA A 225 6.43 10.92 4.73
CA ALA A 225 5.93 11.44 3.46
C ALA A 225 4.41 11.33 3.30
N PHE A 226 3.75 10.45 4.05
CA PHE A 226 2.30 10.33 4.11
C PHE A 226 1.75 10.91 5.43
N LEU A 227 2.30 10.50 6.58
CA LEU A 227 1.72 10.82 7.90
C LEU A 227 1.74 12.32 8.24
N VAL A 228 2.83 13.02 7.92
CA VAL A 228 2.97 14.44 8.23
C VAL A 228 2.05 15.32 7.37
N PRO A 229 2.00 15.18 6.02
CA PRO A 229 1.03 15.94 5.24
C PRO A 229 -0.41 15.57 5.57
N PHE A 230 -0.69 14.31 5.94
CA PHE A 230 -2.00 13.91 6.44
C PHE A 230 -2.37 14.66 7.72
N ALA A 231 -1.48 14.69 8.73
CA ALA A 231 -1.74 15.37 9.99
C ALA A 231 -1.93 16.89 9.83
N ILE A 232 -1.04 17.54 9.08
CA ILE A 232 -1.12 18.99 8.80
C ILE A 232 -2.37 19.30 7.98
N GLY A 233 -2.60 18.55 6.89
CA GLY A 233 -3.77 18.73 6.03
C GLY A 233 -5.08 18.54 6.80
N SER A 234 -5.17 17.52 7.66
CA SER A 234 -6.37 17.25 8.45
C SER A 234 -6.65 18.36 9.45
N ALA A 235 -5.62 18.86 10.13
CA ALA A 235 -5.76 19.98 11.07
C ALA A 235 -6.24 21.26 10.36
N LEU A 236 -5.67 21.58 9.19
CA LEU A 236 -6.07 22.75 8.39
C LEU A 236 -7.47 22.59 7.78
N ASN A 237 -7.86 21.37 7.41
CA ASN A 237 -9.19 21.08 6.88
C ASN A 237 -10.27 21.20 7.95
N VAL A 238 -10.05 20.61 9.12
CA VAL A 238 -10.98 20.65 10.26
C VAL A 238 -11.17 22.07 10.81
N THR A 239 -10.12 22.89 10.80
CA THR A 239 -10.21 24.31 11.21
C THR A 239 -10.84 25.21 10.14
N GLY A 240 -11.10 24.69 8.93
CA GLY A 240 -11.58 25.48 7.79
C GLY A 240 -10.52 26.42 7.20
N ALA A 241 -9.28 26.38 7.69
CA ALA A 241 -8.17 27.22 7.22
C ALA A 241 -7.72 26.85 5.78
N LEU A 242 -7.97 25.62 5.35
CA LEU A 242 -7.66 25.14 4.01
C LEU A 242 -8.80 24.29 3.43
N THR A 243 -9.31 24.71 2.28
CA THR A 243 -10.16 23.86 1.43
C THR A 243 -9.26 22.98 0.57
N ILE A 244 -9.21 21.69 0.89
CA ILE A 244 -8.38 20.74 0.15
C ILE A 244 -9.06 20.47 -1.20
N ALA A 245 -8.36 20.81 -2.28
CA ALA A 245 -8.84 20.62 -3.64
C ALA A 245 -7.85 19.75 -4.41
N LEU A 246 -8.28 18.53 -4.76
CA LEU A 246 -7.50 17.59 -5.56
C LEU A 246 -8.29 17.20 -6.80
N PRO A 247 -7.78 17.51 -8.01
CA PRO A 247 -8.48 17.17 -9.23
C PRO A 247 -8.39 15.66 -9.49
N GLN A 248 -9.42 15.12 -10.11
CA GLN A 248 -9.55 13.67 -10.32
C GLN A 248 -8.44 13.11 -11.22
N TRP A 249 -7.99 13.85 -12.24
CA TRP A 249 -6.86 13.42 -13.07
C TRP A 249 -5.57 13.20 -12.26
N LEU A 250 -5.35 14.00 -11.21
CA LEU A 250 -4.17 13.89 -10.35
C LEU A 250 -4.27 12.67 -9.42
N LEU A 251 -5.48 12.39 -8.90
CA LEU A 251 -5.75 11.18 -8.13
C LEU A 251 -5.61 9.92 -8.99
N ALA A 252 -6.21 9.91 -10.18
CA ALA A 252 -6.09 8.82 -11.14
C ALA A 252 -4.62 8.55 -11.52
N LEU A 253 -3.85 9.60 -11.78
CA LEU A 253 -2.41 9.47 -12.01
C LEU A 253 -1.68 8.90 -10.78
N SER A 254 -2.02 9.37 -9.57
CA SER A 254 -1.40 8.87 -8.34
C SER A 254 -1.71 7.39 -8.09
N PHE A 255 -2.93 6.95 -8.39
CA PHE A 255 -3.33 5.55 -8.30
C PHE A 255 -2.57 4.70 -9.32
N ALA A 256 -2.41 5.18 -10.54
CA ALA A 256 -1.64 4.49 -11.57
C ALA A 256 -0.15 4.40 -11.23
N LEU A 257 0.45 5.48 -10.73
CA LEU A 257 1.83 5.49 -10.26
C LEU A 257 2.04 4.55 -9.07
N LEU A 258 1.10 4.48 -8.12
CA LEU A 258 1.14 3.52 -7.03
C LEU A 258 1.08 2.08 -7.56
N GLY A 259 0.18 1.82 -8.51
CA GLY A 259 0.06 0.53 -9.18
C GLY A 259 1.35 0.12 -9.88
N TRP A 260 1.96 1.02 -10.65
CA TRP A 260 3.28 0.79 -11.26
C TRP A 260 4.37 0.52 -10.24
N ASN A 261 4.39 1.22 -9.09
CA ASN A 261 5.37 0.97 -8.05
C ASN A 261 5.30 -0.46 -7.50
N ILE A 262 4.08 -0.94 -7.21
CA ILE A 262 3.83 -2.29 -6.71
C ILE A 262 4.12 -3.32 -7.80
N GLY A 263 3.57 -3.12 -9.00
CA GLY A 263 3.69 -4.03 -10.14
C GLY A 263 5.13 -4.22 -10.60
N LEU A 264 5.87 -3.13 -10.82
CA LEU A 264 7.29 -3.20 -11.23
C LEU A 264 8.21 -3.78 -10.14
N GLY A 265 7.72 -3.93 -8.90
CA GLY A 265 8.38 -4.67 -7.84
C GLY A 265 8.48 -6.17 -8.13
N PHE A 266 7.57 -6.73 -8.93
CA PHE A 266 7.59 -8.14 -9.32
C PHE A 266 8.54 -8.36 -10.50
N THR A 267 9.76 -8.80 -10.20
CA THR A 267 10.74 -9.17 -11.22
C THR A 267 10.95 -10.66 -11.28
N ARG A 268 11.33 -11.19 -12.45
CA ARG A 268 11.66 -12.63 -12.59
C ARG A 268 12.68 -13.10 -11.57
N THR A 269 13.69 -12.28 -11.30
CA THR A 269 14.74 -12.57 -10.31
C THR A 269 14.21 -12.60 -8.89
N ILE A 270 13.34 -11.65 -8.51
CA ILE A 270 12.76 -11.60 -7.16
C ILE A 270 11.77 -12.74 -6.96
N VAL A 271 10.92 -13.03 -7.95
CA VAL A 271 9.96 -14.15 -7.89
C VAL A 271 10.69 -15.49 -7.81
N ALA A 272 11.77 -15.67 -8.58
CA ALA A 272 12.60 -16.88 -8.51
C ALA A 272 13.28 -17.04 -7.14
N HIS A 273 13.83 -15.94 -6.59
CA HIS A 273 14.43 -15.91 -5.25
C HIS A 273 13.39 -16.19 -4.15
N ALA A 274 12.18 -15.65 -4.30
CA ALA A 274 11.07 -15.82 -3.38
C ALA A 274 10.28 -17.13 -3.57
N ARG A 275 10.67 -18.02 -4.51
CA ARG A 275 9.88 -19.23 -4.83
C ARG A 275 9.61 -20.12 -3.61
N ARG A 276 10.59 -20.26 -2.72
CA ARG A 276 10.44 -21.03 -1.46
C ARG A 276 9.54 -20.32 -0.44
N ALA A 277 9.56 -18.99 -0.45
CA ALA A 277 8.74 -18.15 0.41
C ALA A 277 7.30 -17.95 -0.11
N PHE A 278 7.05 -18.20 -1.40
CA PHE A 278 5.79 -17.89 -2.06
C PHE A 278 4.58 -18.52 -1.37
N LEU A 279 4.52 -19.85 -1.30
CA LEU A 279 3.38 -20.57 -0.74
C LEU A 279 3.14 -20.23 0.75
N PRO A 280 4.17 -20.22 1.63
CA PRO A 280 4.02 -19.80 3.01
C PRO A 280 3.54 -18.35 3.16
N THR A 281 4.01 -17.45 2.29
CA THR A 281 3.55 -16.05 2.27
C THR A 281 2.08 -15.97 1.87
N VAL A 282 1.67 -16.67 0.81
CA VAL A 282 0.26 -16.72 0.38
C VAL A 282 -0.63 -17.27 1.50
N VAL A 283 -0.24 -18.37 2.14
CA VAL A 283 -0.99 -18.95 3.27
C VAL A 283 -1.09 -17.94 4.42
N SER A 284 0.01 -17.29 4.79
CA SER A 284 -0.01 -16.24 5.82
C SER A 284 -0.95 -15.09 5.43
N ILE A 285 -0.94 -14.65 4.19
CA ILE A 285 -1.81 -13.56 3.71
C ILE A 285 -3.28 -13.98 3.83
N LEU A 286 -3.63 -15.18 3.37
CA LEU A 286 -5.00 -15.70 3.42
C LEU A 286 -5.49 -15.85 4.87
N VAL A 287 -4.64 -16.35 5.77
CA VAL A 287 -4.97 -16.45 7.21
C VAL A 287 -5.21 -15.06 7.81
N LEU A 288 -4.33 -14.10 7.56
CA LEU A 288 -4.51 -12.73 8.06
C LEU A 288 -5.77 -12.07 7.47
N MET A 289 -6.07 -12.29 6.19
CA MET A 289 -7.27 -11.75 5.54
C MET A 289 -8.54 -12.38 6.11
N GLY A 290 -8.57 -13.69 6.33
CA GLY A 290 -9.67 -14.38 6.98
C GLY A 290 -9.89 -13.89 8.40
N PHE A 291 -8.81 -13.72 9.17
CA PHE A 291 -8.88 -13.15 10.51
C PHE A 291 -9.38 -11.69 10.52
N SER A 292 -8.93 -10.89 9.55
CA SER A 292 -9.37 -9.50 9.41
C SER A 292 -10.86 -9.42 9.05
N ALA A 293 -11.37 -10.35 8.25
CA ALA A 293 -12.80 -10.47 7.97
C ALA A 293 -13.60 -10.82 9.25
N LEU A 294 -13.09 -11.69 10.11
CA LEU A 294 -13.72 -11.98 11.41
C LEU A 294 -13.77 -10.73 12.31
N LEU A 295 -12.68 -9.96 12.37
CA LEU A 295 -12.65 -8.70 13.11
C LEU A 295 -13.58 -7.64 12.49
N ALA A 296 -13.73 -7.63 11.16
CA ALA A 296 -14.67 -6.76 10.48
C ALA A 296 -16.11 -7.10 10.89
N LEU A 297 -16.48 -8.38 10.98
CA LEU A 297 -17.79 -8.81 11.49
C LEU A 297 -18.05 -8.34 12.92
N LEU A 298 -17.01 -8.35 13.77
CA LEU A 298 -17.10 -7.80 15.13
C LEU A 298 -17.38 -6.29 15.11
N LEU A 299 -16.68 -5.53 14.26
CA LEU A 299 -16.91 -4.09 14.11
C LEU A 299 -18.30 -3.76 13.56
N ILE A 300 -18.79 -4.51 12.58
CA ILE A 300 -20.13 -4.34 12.01
C ILE A 300 -21.18 -4.51 13.11
N ARG A 301 -21.05 -5.54 13.97
CA ARG A 301 -22.01 -5.76 15.05
C ARG A 301 -21.90 -4.78 16.21
N ALA A 302 -20.69 -4.35 16.54
CA ALA A 302 -20.45 -3.50 17.70
C ALA A 302 -20.70 -2.00 17.42
N VAL A 303 -20.34 -1.53 16.22
CA VAL A 303 -20.36 -0.11 15.86
C VAL A 303 -21.39 0.20 14.76
N GLY A 304 -21.89 -0.82 14.05
CA GLY A 304 -22.90 -0.63 12.99
C GLY A 304 -22.35 -0.01 11.70
N ILE A 305 -21.03 -0.08 11.48
CA ILE A 305 -20.38 0.41 10.26
C ILE A 305 -20.60 -0.54 9.07
N ASP A 306 -20.52 0.00 7.86
CA ASP A 306 -20.72 -0.78 6.65
C ASP A 306 -19.65 -1.88 6.49
N PRO A 307 -19.99 -3.03 5.88
CA PRO A 307 -19.10 -4.18 5.82
C PRO A 307 -17.77 -3.92 5.10
N LEU A 308 -17.79 -3.08 4.06
CA LEU A 308 -16.60 -2.80 3.27
C LEU A 308 -15.65 -1.86 4.02
N THR A 309 -16.16 -0.83 4.69
CA THR A 309 -15.42 0.02 5.64
C THR A 309 -14.80 -0.83 6.74
N ALA A 310 -15.58 -1.71 7.38
CA ALA A 310 -15.08 -2.58 8.44
C ALA A 310 -13.94 -3.48 7.95
N TYR A 311 -14.12 -4.11 6.78
CA TYR A 311 -13.11 -4.96 6.17
C TYR A 311 -11.84 -4.20 5.80
N LEU A 312 -11.96 -3.04 5.14
CA LEU A 312 -10.83 -2.21 4.77
C LEU A 312 -10.12 -1.63 6.00
N ALA A 313 -10.83 -1.32 7.07
CA ALA A 313 -10.26 -0.82 8.32
C ALA A 313 -9.43 -1.89 9.06
N THR A 314 -9.82 -3.17 9.00
CA THR A 314 -9.08 -4.28 9.65
C THR A 314 -8.02 -4.91 8.75
N SER A 315 -8.13 -4.75 7.43
CA SER A 315 -7.30 -5.46 6.44
C SER A 315 -5.80 -5.16 6.58
N PRO A 316 -4.91 -6.18 6.47
CA PRO A 316 -3.46 -6.08 6.73
C PRO A 316 -2.65 -5.46 5.58
N GLY A 317 -3.32 -4.84 4.60
CA GLY A 317 -2.71 -4.24 3.42
C GLY A 317 -1.85 -3.01 3.71
N GLY A 318 -1.11 -2.57 2.69
CA GLY A 318 -0.31 -1.34 2.78
C GLY A 318 -1.21 -0.13 2.89
N LEU A 319 -0.86 0.79 3.80
CA LEU A 319 -1.62 2.03 4.06
C LEU A 319 -1.97 2.75 2.75
N ASP A 320 -0.97 2.93 1.86
CA ASP A 320 -1.14 3.61 0.57
C ASP A 320 -2.14 2.88 -0.35
N SER A 321 -2.10 1.55 -0.39
CA SER A 321 -3.02 0.76 -1.24
C SER A 321 -4.45 0.75 -0.71
N ILE A 322 -4.62 0.64 0.61
CA ILE A 322 -5.94 0.65 1.25
C ILE A 322 -6.58 2.02 1.08
N ALA A 323 -5.79 3.10 1.19
CA ALA A 323 -6.24 4.46 0.91
C ALA A 323 -6.84 4.60 -0.49
N VAL A 324 -6.18 4.04 -1.50
CA VAL A 324 -6.69 4.09 -2.89
C VAL A 324 -7.96 3.26 -3.06
N ILE A 325 -7.97 2.03 -2.54
CA ILE A 325 -9.14 1.15 -2.63
C ILE A 325 -10.34 1.81 -1.94
N ALA A 326 -10.16 2.31 -0.72
CA ALA A 326 -11.19 3.01 0.04
C ALA A 326 -11.63 4.30 -0.65
N ALA A 327 -10.74 5.07 -1.28
CA ALA A 327 -11.13 6.28 -2.02
C ALA A 327 -11.88 5.98 -3.33
N SER A 328 -11.65 4.82 -3.92
CA SER A 328 -12.39 4.34 -5.10
C SER A 328 -13.65 3.53 -4.75
N SER A 329 -13.93 3.35 -3.46
CA SER A 329 -15.10 2.62 -2.96
C SER A 329 -15.99 3.58 -2.18
N ASN A 330 -17.30 3.31 -2.11
CA ASN A 330 -18.22 4.15 -1.33
C ASN A 330 -18.18 3.74 0.16
N VAL A 331 -17.09 4.09 0.84
CA VAL A 331 -16.80 3.73 2.25
C VAL A 331 -16.44 4.94 3.09
N ASP A 332 -16.48 4.79 4.42
CA ASP A 332 -15.96 5.79 5.35
C ASP A 332 -14.42 5.77 5.34
N LEU A 333 -13.86 6.42 4.31
CA LEU A 333 -12.43 6.57 4.09
C LEU A 333 -11.71 7.12 5.34
N PRO A 334 -12.21 8.18 6.01
CA PRO A 334 -11.60 8.66 7.25
C PRO A 334 -11.49 7.61 8.35
N PHE A 335 -12.57 6.87 8.59
CA PHE A 335 -12.60 5.82 9.61
C PHE A 335 -11.56 4.73 9.31
N VAL A 336 -11.53 4.25 8.06
CA VAL A 336 -10.53 3.27 7.59
C VAL A 336 -9.12 3.78 7.86
N MET A 337 -8.84 5.02 7.45
CA MET A 337 -7.48 5.55 7.53
C MET A 337 -7.03 5.86 8.95
N ALA A 338 -7.95 6.21 9.85
CA ALA A 338 -7.64 6.39 11.27
C ALA A 338 -7.18 5.06 11.92
N LEU A 339 -7.89 3.95 11.71
CA LEU A 339 -7.47 2.63 12.20
C LEU A 339 -6.15 2.17 11.57
N GLN A 340 -6.00 2.34 10.26
CA GLN A 340 -4.78 1.95 9.54
C GLN A 340 -3.55 2.76 9.98
N THR A 341 -3.74 4.05 10.22
CA THR A 341 -2.69 4.95 10.73
C THR A 341 -2.32 4.62 12.16
N ALA A 342 -3.31 4.41 13.04
CA ALA A 342 -3.07 3.98 14.42
C ALA A 342 -2.29 2.65 14.47
N ARG A 343 -2.67 1.68 13.62
CA ARG A 343 -1.93 0.42 13.46
C ARG A 343 -0.49 0.66 13.04
N LEU A 344 -0.26 1.51 12.03
CA LEU A 344 1.08 1.85 11.55
C LEU A 344 1.95 2.47 12.65
N LEU A 345 1.40 3.38 13.46
CA LEU A 345 2.13 4.00 14.57
C LEU A 345 2.49 2.96 15.63
N ILE A 346 1.52 2.14 16.05
CA ILE A 346 1.72 1.09 17.07
C ILE A 346 2.76 0.06 16.61
N ILE A 347 2.63 -0.46 15.38
CA ILE A 347 3.60 -1.44 14.85
C ILE A 347 4.99 -0.83 14.65
N THR A 348 5.09 0.46 14.36
CA THR A 348 6.40 1.09 14.21
C THR A 348 7.10 1.26 15.56
N LEU A 349 6.35 1.55 16.63
CA LEU A 349 6.89 1.64 17.99
C LEU A 349 7.27 0.25 18.55
N ILE A 350 6.41 -0.75 18.35
CA ILE A 350 6.56 -2.08 18.96
C ILE A 350 7.34 -3.05 18.04
N GLY A 351 7.35 -2.82 16.73
CA GLY A 351 7.95 -3.69 15.71
C GLY A 351 9.42 -4.06 15.96
N PRO A 352 10.31 -3.10 16.32
CA PRO A 352 11.68 -3.41 16.72
C PRO A 352 11.80 -4.42 17.85
N VAL A 353 10.93 -4.32 18.86
CA VAL A 353 10.93 -5.21 20.04
C VAL A 353 10.47 -6.61 19.62
N LEU A 354 9.42 -6.70 18.79
CA LEU A 354 8.92 -7.97 18.26
C LEU A 354 9.95 -8.65 17.36
N ALA A 355 10.64 -7.87 16.52
CA ALA A 355 11.69 -8.36 15.62
C ALA A 355 12.84 -9.00 16.41
N ARG A 356 13.31 -8.32 17.47
CA ARG A 356 14.36 -8.86 18.37
C ARG A 356 13.89 -10.10 19.11
N PHE A 357 12.72 -10.04 19.73
CA PHE A 357 12.17 -11.16 20.53
C PHE A 357 12.04 -12.46 19.75
N VAL A 358 11.62 -12.39 18.48
CA VAL A 358 11.50 -13.57 17.62
C VAL A 358 12.86 -14.00 17.08
N ALA A 359 13.76 -13.07 16.73
CA ALA A 359 15.11 -13.41 16.29
C ALA A 359 15.90 -14.15 17.39
N ASP A 360 15.72 -13.78 18.66
CA ASP A 360 16.39 -14.43 19.80
C ASP A 360 15.85 -15.85 20.10
N ARG A 361 14.68 -16.21 19.56
CA ARG A 361 13.98 -17.49 19.81
C ARG A 361 13.89 -18.40 18.57
N ALA A 362 14.49 -18.00 17.46
CA ALA A 362 14.50 -18.73 16.18
C ALA A 362 15.72 -19.64 16.05
#